data_AF-A0A9D4UT79-F1
#
_entry.id   AF-A0A9D4UT79-F1
#
_cell.length_a   1.000
_cell.length_b   1.000
_cell.length_c   1.000
_cell.angle_alpha   90.00
_cell.angle_beta   90.00
_cell.angle_gamma   90.00
#
_symmetry.space_group_name_H-M   'P 1'
#
loop_
_entity.id
_entity.type
_entity.pdbx_description
1 polymer ?
#
loop_
_entity_poly.entity_id
_entity_poly.type
_entity_poly.pdbx_seq_one_letter_code
_entity_poly.pdbx_strand_id
1 'polypeptide(L)'
;VLPSRKDGDNDTPLSQHSVKGIAGAQELLPEEFPMSFTFNATHFRFRFASNIAEKLHDASAIIINTFEELESDAIAALKVHKPVFAVGPLVLLSSCGRPSRLDVNYWPVEDDHCLQWLDSHPPSSVIYVSFGSVAFLSLLHFQELALGLEASEQPFLWVVCPDSVVDARLKVLFQMASERGQKTGA
;
A
#
# COMPACT_ATOMS: atom_id res chain seq x y z
N VAL A 1 21.67 1.80 16.59
CA VAL A 1 21.77 0.32 16.47
C VAL A 1 20.39 -0.22 16.82
N LEU A 2 19.59 -0.56 15.81
CA LEU A 2 18.28 -1.18 16.06
C LEU A 2 18.51 -2.58 16.65
N PRO A 3 17.76 -3.01 17.66
CA PRO A 3 17.88 -4.35 18.23
C PRO A 3 17.52 -5.38 17.14
N SER A 4 18.52 -6.13 16.68
CA SER A 4 18.31 -7.22 15.73
C SER A 4 17.60 -8.38 16.44
N ARG A 5 16.47 -8.83 15.88
CA ARG A 5 15.75 -10.01 16.36
C ARG A 5 16.59 -11.26 16.09
N LYS A 6 16.80 -12.11 17.10
CA LYS A 6 17.41 -13.44 16.92
C LYS A 6 16.33 -14.41 16.44
N ASP A 7 16.71 -15.31 15.55
CA ASP A 7 15.81 -16.33 15.01
C ASP A 7 15.27 -17.22 16.16
N GLY A 8 13.94 -17.27 16.31
CA GLY A 8 13.24 -18.07 17.32
C GLY A 8 12.46 -17.27 18.38
N ASP A 9 12.55 -15.93 18.38
CA ASP A 9 11.91 -15.07 19.37
C ASP A 9 10.76 -14.26 18.77
N ASN A 10 9.64 -14.94 18.48
CA ASN A 10 8.43 -14.30 17.94
C ASN A 10 7.57 -13.63 19.03
N ASP A 11 7.79 -13.93 20.31
CA ASP A 11 6.91 -13.50 21.41
C ASP A 11 7.48 -12.40 22.32
N THR A 12 8.76 -12.03 22.17
CA THR A 12 9.30 -10.88 22.91
C THR A 12 8.88 -9.56 22.24
N PRO A 13 8.16 -8.65 22.95
CA PRO A 13 7.77 -7.36 22.41
C PRO A 13 9.00 -6.54 22.02
N LEU A 14 8.93 -5.84 20.88
CA LEU A 14 9.91 -4.81 20.56
C LEU A 14 9.91 -3.77 21.69
N SER A 15 11.07 -3.20 22.00
CA SER A 15 11.18 -2.21 23.09
C SER A 15 10.17 -1.07 22.88
N GLN A 16 9.41 -0.71 23.91
CA GLN A 16 8.46 0.42 23.82
C GLN A 16 9.13 1.80 23.76
N HIS A 17 10.46 1.85 23.83
CA HIS A 17 11.21 3.08 23.76
C HIS A 17 11.36 3.52 22.31
N SER A 18 10.98 4.78 22.05
CA SER A 18 11.23 5.49 20.80
C SER A 18 12.69 5.33 20.39
N VAL A 19 12.92 4.99 19.13
CA VAL A 19 14.27 5.00 18.56
C VAL A 19 14.55 6.43 18.18
N LYS A 20 15.60 7.01 18.79
CA LYS A 20 16.01 8.39 18.53
C LYS A 20 16.08 8.63 17.02
N GLY A 21 15.15 9.45 16.54
CA GLY A 21 14.89 9.66 15.12
C GLY A 21 15.93 10.54 14.43
N ILE A 22 15.66 10.86 13.16
CA ILE A 22 16.43 11.84 12.40
C ILE A 22 16.13 13.23 12.98
N ALA A 23 17.15 14.05 13.20
CA ALA A 23 16.96 15.40 13.74
C ALA A 23 16.03 16.21 12.81
N GLY A 24 14.92 16.72 13.36
CA GLY A 24 13.90 17.46 12.60
C GLY A 24 12.79 16.61 11.99
N ALA A 25 12.84 15.28 12.10
CA ALA A 25 11.77 14.38 11.70
C ALA A 25 11.00 13.83 12.92
N GLN A 26 9.78 13.34 12.67
CA GLN A 26 8.99 12.64 13.67
C GLN A 26 9.74 11.40 14.18
N GLU A 27 9.72 11.19 15.49
CA GLU A 27 10.23 9.97 16.08
C GLU A 27 9.28 8.79 15.81
N LEU A 28 9.86 7.63 15.50
CA LEU A 28 9.11 6.42 15.19
C LEU A 28 9.26 5.39 16.31
N LEU A 29 8.15 4.76 16.67
CA LEU A 29 8.14 3.55 17.48
C LEU A 29 8.75 2.40 16.68
N PRO A 30 9.38 1.40 17.34
CA PRO A 30 9.94 0.25 16.63
C PRO A 30 8.95 -0.50 15.72
N GLU A 31 7.65 -0.47 16.03
CA GLU A 31 6.59 -1.06 15.22
C GLU A 31 6.21 -0.24 13.98
N GLU A 32 6.53 1.05 13.97
CA GLU A 32 6.28 1.97 12.84
C GLU A 32 7.44 1.93 11.82
N PHE A 33 8.57 1.30 12.16
CA PHE A 33 9.66 1.14 11.22
C PHE A 33 9.21 0.27 10.03
N PRO A 34 9.65 0.59 8.80
CA PRO A 34 9.34 -0.23 7.64
C PRO A 34 9.75 -1.68 7.88
N MET A 35 8.91 -2.64 7.44
CA MET A 35 9.15 -4.07 7.64
C MET A 35 10.56 -4.52 7.23
N SER A 36 11.18 -3.88 6.24
CA SER A 36 12.56 -4.17 5.85
C SER A 36 13.59 -4.08 6.99
N PHE A 37 13.33 -3.26 8.01
CA PHE A 37 14.21 -3.04 9.17
C PHE A 37 13.88 -3.94 10.36
N THR A 38 12.79 -4.72 10.31
CA THR A 38 12.46 -5.70 11.37
C THR A 38 13.16 -7.04 11.14
N PHE A 39 13.77 -7.26 9.97
CA PHE A 39 14.57 -8.45 9.68
C PHE A 39 16.00 -8.33 10.21
N ASN A 40 16.66 -9.47 10.43
CA ASN A 40 18.07 -9.50 10.80
C ASN A 40 18.98 -8.95 9.67
N ALA A 41 20.23 -8.63 10.01
CA ALA A 41 21.16 -7.96 9.10
C ALA A 41 21.56 -8.79 7.86
N THR A 42 21.41 -10.11 7.88
CA THR A 42 21.74 -10.98 6.74
C THR A 42 20.56 -11.12 5.77
N HIS A 43 19.35 -10.83 6.21
CA HIS A 43 18.14 -10.93 5.40
C HIS A 43 18.17 -9.96 4.22
N PHE A 44 17.73 -10.42 3.05
CA PHE A 44 17.85 -9.65 1.80
C PHE A 44 17.11 -8.31 1.85
N ARG A 45 15.94 -8.22 2.52
CA ARG A 45 15.19 -6.96 2.65
C ARG A 45 15.95 -5.90 3.45
N PHE A 46 16.59 -6.31 4.55
CA PHE A 46 17.41 -5.40 5.35
C PHE A 46 18.62 -4.93 4.54
N ARG A 47 19.35 -5.86 3.93
CA ARG A 47 20.52 -5.53 3.08
C ARG A 47 20.14 -4.64 1.91
N PHE A 48 19.01 -4.89 1.28
CA PHE A 48 18.50 -4.04 0.20
C PHE A 48 18.23 -2.62 0.70
N ALA A 49 17.47 -2.46 1.79
CA ALA A 49 17.18 -1.14 2.36
C ALA A 49 18.44 -0.38 2.75
N SER A 50 19.40 -1.05 3.42
CA SER A 50 20.69 -0.45 3.79
C SER A 50 21.52 -0.04 2.58
N ASN A 51 21.60 -0.88 1.55
CA ASN A 51 22.33 -0.55 0.32
C ASN A 51 21.70 0.64 -0.43
N ILE A 52 20.36 0.77 -0.41
CA ILE A 52 19.68 1.92 -0.99
C ILE A 52 20.01 3.19 -0.20
N ALA A 53 20.01 3.13 1.14
CA ALA A 53 20.36 4.26 1.99
C ALA A 53 21.81 4.72 1.78
N GLU A 54 22.76 3.79 1.65
CA GLU A 54 24.16 4.11 1.33
C GLU A 54 24.28 4.79 -0.03
N LYS A 55 23.59 4.28 -1.07
CA LYS A 55 23.61 4.90 -2.41
C LYS A 55 22.94 6.27 -2.45
N LEU A 56 21.93 6.50 -1.61
CA LEU A 56 21.26 7.80 -1.51
C LEU A 56 22.21 8.89 -1.02
N HIS A 57 23.22 8.54 -0.21
CA HIS A 57 24.28 9.46 0.20
C HIS A 57 25.09 9.98 -1.00
N ASP A 58 25.27 9.18 -2.04
CA ASP A 58 26.04 9.57 -3.22
C ASP A 58 25.20 10.31 -4.27
N ALA A 59 23.88 10.36 -4.11
CA ALA A 59 22.98 11.07 -5.01
C ALA A 59 23.22 12.60 -4.94
N SER A 60 23.12 13.28 -6.09
CA SER A 60 23.26 14.74 -6.18
C SER A 60 22.02 15.48 -5.67
N ALA A 61 20.84 14.85 -5.74
CA ALA A 61 19.57 15.39 -5.27
C ALA A 61 18.58 14.24 -5.01
N ILE A 62 17.52 14.52 -4.25
CA ILE A 62 16.43 13.61 -3.96
C ILE A 62 15.18 14.12 -4.65
N ILE A 63 14.52 13.28 -5.44
CA ILE A 63 13.19 13.55 -5.99
C ILE A 63 12.21 12.63 -5.26
N ILE A 64 11.18 13.20 -4.65
CA ILE A 64 10.23 12.47 -3.83
C ILE A 64 8.80 12.81 -4.25
N ASN A 65 7.95 11.79 -4.33
CA ASN A 65 6.54 11.94 -4.68
C ASN A 65 5.72 12.38 -3.45
N THR A 66 5.94 13.61 -3.01
CA THR A 66 5.20 14.28 -1.94
C THR A 66 5.13 15.78 -2.22
N PHE A 67 4.52 16.57 -1.36
CA PHE A 67 4.44 18.04 -1.45
C PHE A 67 4.60 18.68 -0.07
N GLU A 68 4.98 19.96 -0.04
CA GLU A 68 5.42 20.65 1.19
C GLU A 68 4.32 20.69 2.26
N GLU A 69 3.06 20.90 1.86
CA GLU A 69 1.92 20.98 2.76
C GLU A 69 1.58 19.63 3.42
N LEU A 70 2.02 18.50 2.84
CA LEU A 70 1.80 17.17 3.42
C LEU A 70 2.91 16.78 4.41
N GLU A 71 4.17 17.06 4.08
CA GLU A 71 5.34 16.54 4.82
C GLU A 71 6.43 17.60 5.04
N SER A 72 6.06 18.82 5.44
CA SER A 72 6.97 19.96 5.61
C SER A 72 8.19 19.63 6.47
N ASP A 73 7.99 18.95 7.59
CA ASP A 73 9.05 18.68 8.57
C ASP A 73 10.06 17.67 8.02
N ALA A 74 9.57 16.61 7.37
CA ALA A 74 10.43 15.61 6.74
C ALA A 74 11.21 16.21 5.57
N ILE A 75 10.56 17.03 4.75
CA ILE A 75 11.22 17.72 3.63
C ILE A 75 12.28 18.70 4.16
N ALA A 76 11.98 19.49 5.19
CA ALA A 76 12.93 20.40 5.81
C ALA A 76 14.14 19.67 6.40
N ALA A 77 13.91 18.56 7.11
CA ALA A 77 14.98 17.71 7.66
C ALA A 77 15.90 17.16 6.56
N LEU A 78 15.34 16.72 5.42
CA LEU A 78 16.13 16.22 4.29
C LEU A 78 16.89 17.33 3.56
N LYS A 79 16.31 18.53 3.41
CA LYS A 79 16.93 19.70 2.76
C LYS A 79 18.22 20.16 3.45
N VAL A 80 18.38 19.87 4.74
CA VAL A 80 19.65 20.13 5.48
C VAL A 80 20.82 19.33 4.91
N HIS A 81 20.55 18.15 4.35
CA HIS A 81 21.59 17.24 3.85
C HIS A 81 21.85 17.39 2.35
N LYS A 82 20.80 17.52 1.53
CA LYS A 82 20.89 17.55 0.07
C LYS A 82 19.75 18.35 -0.56
N PRO A 83 19.86 18.77 -1.83
CA PRO A 83 18.72 19.30 -2.59
C PRO A 83 17.58 18.27 -2.66
N VAL A 84 16.36 18.68 -2.29
CA VAL A 84 15.15 17.85 -2.33
C VAL A 84 14.10 18.53 -3.22
N PHE A 85 13.51 17.74 -4.12
CA PHE A 85 12.41 18.14 -4.99
C PHE A 85 11.18 17.30 -4.66
N ALA A 86 10.25 17.91 -3.93
CA ALA A 86 8.92 17.36 -3.69
C ALA A 86 8.05 17.67 -4.92
N VAL A 87 7.81 16.66 -5.75
CA VAL A 87 7.16 16.81 -7.08
C VAL A 87 5.77 16.17 -7.15
N GLY A 88 5.23 15.79 -5.99
CA GLY A 88 3.94 15.13 -5.89
C GLY A 88 2.75 16.09 -5.99
N PRO A 89 1.53 15.55 -6.11
CA PRO A 89 1.24 14.12 -6.27
C PRO A 89 1.40 13.68 -7.74
N LEU A 90 2.39 12.81 -8.00
CA LEU A 90 2.54 12.10 -9.26
C LEU A 90 1.60 10.88 -9.25
N VAL A 91 0.31 11.14 -9.47
CA VAL A 91 -0.66 10.08 -9.72
C VAL A 91 -0.62 9.79 -11.21
N LEU A 92 -0.38 8.52 -11.57
CA LEU A 92 -0.56 8.05 -12.95
C LEU A 92 -2.06 8.03 -13.26
N LEU A 93 -2.62 9.20 -13.56
CA LEU A 93 -3.94 9.32 -14.13
C LEU A 93 -3.79 9.11 -15.63
N SER A 94 -4.08 7.88 -16.09
CA SER A 94 -4.42 7.64 -17.49
C SER A 94 -5.55 8.61 -17.81
N SER A 95 -5.24 9.67 -18.55
CA SER A 95 -6.16 10.76 -18.78
C SER A 95 -7.45 10.23 -19.41
N CYS A 96 -8.57 10.47 -18.72
CA CYS A 96 -9.91 10.32 -19.27
C CYS A 96 -9.95 10.99 -20.66
N GLY A 97 -9.97 10.17 -21.71
CA GLY A 97 -10.36 10.58 -23.06
C GLY A 97 -9.29 10.69 -24.15
N ARG A 98 -7.98 10.51 -23.90
CA ARG A 98 -7.00 10.41 -25.02
C ARG A 98 -5.84 9.46 -24.70
N PRO A 99 -5.60 8.42 -25.54
CA PRO A 99 -4.44 7.58 -25.38
C PRO A 99 -3.20 8.40 -25.71
N SER A 100 -2.35 8.64 -24.72
CA SER A 100 -1.01 9.18 -24.97
C SER A 100 -0.08 8.02 -25.37
N ARG A 101 0.97 8.29 -26.14
CA ARG A 101 1.96 7.27 -26.58
C ARG A 101 2.74 6.61 -25.43
N LEU A 102 2.44 6.97 -24.19
CA LEU A 102 2.96 6.42 -22.94
C LEU A 102 1.93 5.55 -22.20
N ASP A 103 0.78 5.24 -22.82
CA ASP A 103 -0.16 4.22 -22.31
C ASP A 103 0.54 2.87 -22.24
N VAL A 104 1.15 2.61 -21.09
CA VAL A 104 1.63 1.30 -20.65
C VAL A 104 0.51 0.52 -19.98
N ASN A 105 -0.76 0.79 -20.35
CA ASN A 105 -1.90 0.03 -19.89
C ASN A 105 -1.77 -1.41 -20.42
N TYR A 106 -1.17 -2.27 -19.59
CA TYR A 106 -1.15 -3.73 -19.76
C TYR A 106 -2.52 -4.37 -19.49
N TRP A 107 -3.52 -3.57 -19.16
CA TRP A 107 -4.87 -4.04 -18.84
C TRP A 107 -5.74 -4.03 -20.10
N PRO A 108 -6.49 -5.12 -20.38
CA PRO A 108 -7.46 -5.15 -21.46
C PRO A 108 -8.48 -3.99 -21.29
N VAL A 109 -9.10 -3.61 -22.41
CA VAL A 109 -10.20 -2.61 -22.49
C VAL A 109 -11.07 -2.68 -21.23
N GLU A 110 -11.18 -1.54 -20.54
CA GLU A 110 -11.90 -1.44 -19.27
C GLU A 110 -13.37 -1.83 -19.46
N ASP A 111 -13.85 -2.80 -18.67
CA ASP A 111 -15.28 -3.01 -18.50
C ASP A 111 -15.83 -1.82 -17.70
N ASP A 112 -16.45 -0.86 -18.39
CA ASP A 112 -17.07 0.35 -17.82
C ASP A 112 -18.17 0.05 -16.77
N HIS A 113 -18.53 -1.22 -16.58
CA HIS A 113 -19.57 -1.64 -15.65
C HIS A 113 -19.33 -1.16 -14.21
N CYS A 114 -18.07 -1.19 -13.75
CA CYS A 114 -17.71 -0.70 -12.41
C CYS A 114 -17.97 0.81 -12.26
N LEU A 115 -17.60 1.59 -13.28
CA LEU A 115 -17.81 3.04 -13.30
C LEU A 115 -19.30 3.38 -13.40
N GLN A 116 -20.06 2.68 -14.24
CA GLN A 116 -21.51 2.86 -14.34
C GLN A 116 -22.23 2.51 -13.02
N TRP A 117 -21.79 1.47 -12.32
CA TRP A 117 -22.32 1.14 -11.00
C TRP A 117 -22.01 2.24 -9.97
N LEU A 118 -20.80 2.80 -9.97
CA LEU A 118 -20.44 3.95 -9.14
C LEU A 118 -21.30 5.19 -9.46
N ASP A 119 -21.51 5.48 -10.73
CA ASP A 119 -22.33 6.62 -11.20
C ASP A 119 -23.79 6.53 -10.76
N SER A 120 -24.28 5.32 -10.44
CA SER A 120 -25.65 5.11 -9.94
C SER A 120 -25.84 5.47 -8.46
N HIS A 121 -24.75 5.74 -7.72
CA HIS A 121 -24.78 6.05 -6.30
C HIS A 121 -24.60 7.56 -6.03
N PRO A 122 -25.13 8.09 -4.91
CA PRO A 122 -24.86 9.46 -4.51
C PRO A 122 -23.36 9.77 -4.33
N PRO A 123 -22.95 11.04 -4.52
CA PRO A 123 -21.58 11.44 -4.24
C PRO A 123 -21.17 11.10 -2.80
N SER A 124 -19.95 10.58 -2.63
CA SER A 124 -19.36 10.23 -1.33
C SER A 124 -20.14 9.18 -0.53
N SER A 125 -20.92 8.30 -1.18
CA SER A 125 -21.71 7.26 -0.50
C SER A 125 -21.20 5.82 -0.70
N VAL A 126 -20.08 5.62 -1.40
CA VAL A 126 -19.52 4.29 -1.68
C VAL A 126 -18.15 4.17 -1.00
N ILE A 127 -17.92 3.08 -0.28
CA ILE A 127 -16.63 2.77 0.34
C ILE A 127 -15.73 2.10 -0.68
N TYR A 128 -14.55 2.67 -0.95
CA TYR A 128 -13.50 1.99 -1.72
C TYR A 128 -12.55 1.23 -0.79
N VAL A 129 -12.36 -0.07 -1.06
CA VAL A 129 -11.48 -0.94 -0.28
C VAL A 129 -10.42 -1.54 -1.21
N SER A 130 -9.15 -1.28 -0.92
CA SER A 130 -8.01 -1.88 -1.61
C SER A 130 -6.79 -1.92 -0.69
N PHE A 131 -6.06 -3.03 -0.71
CA PHE A 131 -4.80 -3.19 0.00
C PHE A 131 -3.58 -3.05 -0.93
N GLY A 132 -3.78 -2.55 -2.15
CA GLY A 132 -2.74 -2.48 -3.16
C GLY A 132 -2.37 -3.84 -3.74
N SER A 133 -1.41 -3.84 -4.68
CA SER A 133 -1.05 -5.02 -5.46
C SER A 133 -0.15 -6.04 -4.74
N VAL A 134 0.45 -5.65 -3.62
CA VAL A 134 1.50 -6.45 -2.94
C VAL A 134 1.01 -7.01 -1.60
N ALA A 135 -0.07 -6.48 -1.02
CA ALA A 135 -0.54 -6.93 0.27
C ALA A 135 -1.23 -8.30 0.19
N PHE A 136 -1.12 -9.05 1.29
CA PHE A 136 -1.79 -10.33 1.47
C PHE A 136 -2.64 -10.29 2.74
N LEU A 137 -3.88 -10.74 2.66
CA LEU A 137 -4.74 -10.93 3.82
C LEU A 137 -4.79 -12.42 4.18
N SER A 138 -4.82 -12.71 5.48
CA SER A 138 -5.16 -14.05 5.95
C SER A 138 -6.62 -14.35 5.63
N LEU A 139 -6.98 -15.64 5.51
CA LEU A 139 -8.37 -16.06 5.32
C LEU A 139 -9.29 -15.49 6.43
N LEU A 140 -8.82 -15.52 7.67
CA LEU A 140 -9.57 -14.98 8.81
C LEU A 140 -9.84 -13.48 8.64
N HIS A 141 -8.80 -12.68 8.36
CA HIS A 141 -8.99 -11.22 8.17
C HIS A 141 -9.87 -10.91 6.97
N PHE A 142 -9.77 -11.70 5.90
CA PHE A 142 -10.64 -11.56 4.73
C PHE A 142 -12.10 -11.81 5.09
N GLN A 143 -12.39 -12.87 5.85
CA GLN A 143 -13.75 -13.21 6.28
C GLN A 143 -14.33 -12.16 7.23
N GLU A 144 -13.56 -11.73 8.23
CA GLU A 144 -14.00 -10.70 9.17
C GLU A 144 -14.25 -9.36 8.46
N LEU A 145 -13.40 -8.99 7.48
CA LEU A 145 -13.62 -7.78 6.68
C LEU A 145 -14.89 -7.89 5.83
N ALA A 146 -15.15 -9.05 5.21
CA ALA A 146 -16.35 -9.28 4.42
C ALA A 146 -17.62 -9.17 5.28
N LEU A 147 -17.63 -9.79 6.47
CA LEU A 147 -18.73 -9.69 7.43
C LEU A 147 -18.93 -8.26 7.92
N GLY A 148 -17.84 -7.53 8.18
CA GLY A 148 -17.90 -6.13 8.59
C GLY A 148 -18.47 -5.21 7.51
N LEU A 149 -18.10 -5.43 6.25
CA LEU A 149 -18.65 -4.69 5.11
C LEU A 149 -20.14 -4.97 4.92
N GLU A 150 -20.56 -6.25 5.01
CA GLU A 150 -21.98 -6.63 4.95
C GLU A 150 -22.79 -5.98 6.08
N ALA A 151 -22.29 -6.04 7.32
CA ALA A 151 -22.94 -5.45 8.48
C ALA A 151 -22.99 -3.91 8.47
N SER A 152 -22.15 -3.25 7.66
CA SER A 152 -22.14 -1.79 7.55
C SER A 152 -23.36 -1.23 6.80
N GLU A 153 -24.04 -2.08 6.02
CA GLU A 153 -25.13 -1.73 5.11
C GLU A 153 -24.77 -0.59 4.13
N GLN A 154 -23.47 -0.32 3.94
CA GLN A 154 -22.97 0.67 3.00
C GLN A 154 -22.63 0.01 1.66
N PRO A 155 -22.93 0.68 0.53
CA PRO A 155 -22.37 0.29 -0.76
C PRO A 155 -20.84 0.31 -0.71
N PHE A 156 -20.19 -0.74 -1.21
CA PHE A 156 -18.73 -0.82 -1.25
C PHE A 156 -18.22 -1.36 -2.59
N LEU A 157 -17.08 -0.83 -3.01
CA LEU A 157 -16.26 -1.34 -4.11
C LEU A 157 -14.97 -1.90 -3.53
N TRP A 158 -14.85 -3.23 -3.51
CA TRP A 158 -13.68 -3.92 -2.97
C TRP A 158 -12.85 -4.56 -4.07
N VAL A 159 -11.61 -4.10 -4.22
CA VAL A 159 -10.62 -4.72 -5.12
C VAL A 159 -10.03 -5.93 -4.44
N VAL A 160 -10.31 -7.11 -5.00
CA VAL A 160 -9.82 -8.36 -4.45
C VAL A 160 -8.87 -9.05 -5.42
N CYS A 161 -7.60 -9.16 -5.03
CA CYS A 161 -6.58 -9.81 -5.82
C CYS A 161 -6.60 -11.34 -5.56
N PRO A 162 -6.74 -12.19 -6.59
CA PRO A 162 -6.82 -13.65 -6.43
C PRO A 162 -5.58 -14.27 -5.77
N ASP A 163 -4.42 -13.64 -5.94
CA ASP A 163 -3.16 -14.10 -5.36
C ASP A 163 -2.91 -13.52 -3.94
N SER A 164 -3.65 -12.49 -3.54
CA SER A 164 -3.49 -11.83 -2.23
C SER A 164 -4.08 -12.61 -1.05
N VAL A 165 -4.64 -13.80 -1.27
CA VAL A 165 -5.09 -14.67 -0.18
C VAL A 165 -4.36 -16.01 -0.21
N VAL A 166 -3.70 -16.32 0.91
CA VAL A 166 -2.74 -17.43 1.05
C VAL A 166 -3.40 -18.82 1.05
N ASP A 167 -4.73 -18.92 0.85
CA ASP A 167 -5.48 -20.18 0.91
C ASP A 167 -6.18 -20.50 -0.43
N ALA A 168 -5.84 -21.66 -1.00
CA ALA A 168 -6.41 -22.19 -2.24
C ALA A 168 -7.95 -22.35 -2.21
N ARG A 169 -8.56 -22.42 -1.02
CA ARG A 169 -10.02 -22.55 -0.85
C ARG A 169 -10.79 -21.29 -1.25
N LEU A 170 -10.16 -20.11 -1.25
CA LEU A 170 -10.81 -18.88 -1.69
C LEU A 170 -10.85 -18.73 -3.21
N LYS A 171 -10.00 -19.43 -3.98
CA LYS A 171 -10.16 -19.51 -5.44
C LYS A 171 -11.54 -20.05 -5.82
N VAL A 172 -12.05 -21.00 -5.04
CA VAL A 172 -13.41 -21.57 -5.21
C VAL A 172 -14.49 -20.57 -4.82
N LEU A 173 -14.29 -19.78 -3.76
CA LEU A 173 -15.25 -18.75 -3.34
C LEU A 173 -15.28 -17.55 -4.31
N PHE A 174 -14.16 -17.14 -4.90
CA PHE A 174 -14.13 -16.14 -5.99
C PHE A 174 -14.87 -16.63 -7.23
N GLN A 175 -14.66 -17.91 -7.59
CA GLN A 175 -15.41 -18.54 -8.67
C GLN A 175 -16.92 -18.51 -8.37
N MET A 176 -17.33 -18.85 -7.14
CA MET A 176 -18.74 -18.84 -6.72
C MET A 176 -19.36 -17.44 -6.63
N ALA A 177 -18.62 -16.43 -6.18
CA ALA A 177 -19.09 -15.04 -6.12
C ALA A 177 -19.23 -14.44 -7.54
N SER A 178 -18.28 -14.74 -8.43
CA SER A 178 -18.35 -14.38 -9.85
C SER A 178 -19.55 -15.04 -10.56
N GLU A 179 -19.83 -16.32 -10.26
CA GLU A 179 -20.98 -17.05 -10.81
C GLU A 179 -22.33 -16.55 -10.27
N ARG A 180 -22.39 -16.01 -9.05
CA ARG A 180 -23.60 -15.38 -8.49
C ARG A 180 -23.82 -13.96 -9.04
N GLY A 181 -22.76 -13.26 -9.42
CA GLY A 181 -22.82 -11.94 -10.09
C GLY A 181 -23.27 -12.00 -11.56
N GLN A 182 -23.28 -13.18 -12.20
CA GLN A 182 -23.61 -13.35 -13.63
C GLN A 182 -24.97 -14.01 -13.93
N LYS A 183 -25.86 -14.16 -12.95
CA LYS A 183 -27.20 -14.73 -13.20
C LYS A 183 -28.34 -13.89 -12.66
N THR A 184 -28.52 -12.71 -13.23
CA THR A 184 -29.87 -12.16 -13.44
C THR A 184 -30.00 -11.80 -14.92
N GLY A 185 -30.65 -12.70 -15.65
CA GLY A 185 -30.76 -12.67 -17.10
C GLY A 185 -31.80 -13.70 -17.59
N ALA A 186 -33.03 -13.52 -17.11
CA ALA A 186 -34.31 -13.76 -17.81
C ALA A 186 -35.44 -13.30 -16.88
#